data_AF-A0A366XLY2-F1
#
_entry.id   AF-A0A366XLY2-F1
#
_cell.length_a   1.000
_cell.length_b   1.000
_cell.length_c   1.000
_cell.angle_alpha   90.00
_cell.angle_beta   90.00
_cell.angle_gamma   90.00
#
_symmetry.space_group_name_H-M   'P 1'
#
loop_
_entity.id
_entity.type
_entity.pdbx_description
1 polymer ?
#
loop_
_entity_poly.entity_id
_entity_poly.type
_entity_poly.pdbx_seq_one_letter_code
_entity_poly.pdbx_strand_id
1 'polypeptide(L)'
;MKLLADKTGEQYLHIIDVDGDSILVQFISNEGIPKGKPFKDSMKGLLLVGWTKRATSSAIGLHRFKQGYLEDAHVSFALHQLFPLGRMVKLPSGDTVQIASYANTHSDGYYMYVQKPDGSKLVRMKMSPEWELLPSSVLLALPYYPREKTEEEVYIIDEYDLWAQGF
;
A
#
# COMPACT_ATOMS: atom_id res chain seq x y z
N MET A 1 -12.26 5.52 10.10
CA MET A 1 -11.12 6.39 9.76
C MET A 1 -11.22 6.78 8.29
N LYS A 2 -11.13 8.07 7.93
CA LYS A 2 -11.18 8.53 6.53
C LYS A 2 -9.77 8.91 6.09
N LEU A 3 -9.25 8.27 5.04
CA LEU A 3 -7.85 8.42 4.62
C LEU A 3 -7.72 8.89 3.18
N LEU A 4 -6.71 9.72 2.96
CA LEU A 4 -6.15 9.96 1.65
C LEU A 4 -4.74 9.37 1.58
N ALA A 5 -4.38 8.81 0.44
CA ALA A 5 -3.00 8.45 0.12
C ALA A 5 -2.53 9.27 -1.08
N ASP A 6 -1.25 9.62 -1.10
CA ASP A 6 -0.66 10.34 -2.23
C ASP A 6 -0.55 9.44 -3.45
N LYS A 7 -0.17 10.02 -4.60
CA LYS A 7 -0.08 9.32 -5.88
C LYS A 7 0.88 8.12 -5.87
N THR A 8 1.85 8.09 -4.96
CA THR A 8 2.81 6.99 -4.81
C THR A 8 2.34 5.94 -3.79
N GLY A 9 1.34 6.27 -2.96
CA GLY A 9 0.88 5.42 -1.86
C GLY A 9 1.86 5.36 -0.69
N GLU A 10 2.84 6.26 -0.64
CA GLU A 10 3.88 6.31 0.40
C GLU A 10 3.55 7.31 1.50
N GLN A 11 2.67 8.28 1.22
CA GLN A 11 2.20 9.24 2.20
C GLN A 11 0.70 9.13 2.43
N TYR A 12 0.29 9.38 3.66
CA TYR A 12 -1.09 9.24 4.09
C TYR A 12 -1.53 10.50 4.84
N LEU A 13 -2.75 10.95 4.56
CA LEU A 13 -3.44 12.00 5.30
C LEU A 13 -4.67 11.40 5.98
N HIS A 14 -4.75 11.57 7.30
CA HIS A 14 -5.96 11.33 8.06
C HIS A 14 -6.87 12.55 7.99
N ILE A 15 -8.10 12.35 7.50
CA ILE A 15 -9.15 13.37 7.53
C ILE A 15 -9.78 13.35 8.92
N ILE A 16 -9.48 14.40 9.69
CA ILE A 16 -9.96 14.61 11.07
C ILE A 16 -11.37 15.16 11.04
N ASP A 17 -11.62 16.15 10.16
CA ASP A 17 -12.92 16.82 10.06
C ASP A 17 -13.23 17.23 8.60
N VAL A 18 -14.51 17.38 8.28
CA VAL A 18 -15.02 17.72 6.94
C VAL A 18 -16.16 18.73 7.06
N ASP A 19 -15.97 19.91 6.48
CA ASP A 19 -16.99 20.95 6.32
C ASP A 19 -17.11 21.34 4.83
N GLY A 20 -18.05 20.69 4.14
CA GLY A 20 -18.21 20.83 2.69
C GLY A 20 -16.97 20.38 1.92
N ASP A 21 -16.35 21.32 1.19
CA ASP A 21 -15.08 21.07 0.49
C ASP A 21 -13.85 21.34 1.38
N SER A 22 -14.01 22.05 2.51
CA SER A 22 -12.93 22.28 3.46
C SER A 22 -12.74 21.06 4.35
N ILE A 23 -11.51 20.60 4.49
CA ILE A 23 -11.18 19.46 5.33
C ILE A 23 -10.02 19.79 6.26
N LEU A 24 -10.09 19.27 7.48
CA LEU A 24 -8.95 19.25 8.40
C LEU A 24 -8.25 17.91 8.25
N VAL A 25 -6.99 17.94 7.85
CA VAL A 25 -6.17 16.75 7.61
C VAL A 25 -4.88 16.79 8.40
N GLN A 26 -4.31 15.62 8.65
CA GLN A 26 -2.99 15.48 9.28
C GLN A 26 -2.23 14.33 8.62
N PHE A 27 -0.94 14.52 8.38
CA PHE A 27 -0.10 13.42 7.91
C PHE A 27 -0.07 12.31 8.95
N ILE A 28 -0.06 11.07 8.48
CA ILE A 28 0.18 9.90 9.31
C ILE A 28 1.28 9.06 8.69
N SER A 29 2.00 8.28 9.49
CA SER A 29 2.81 7.18 8.97
C SER A 29 1.91 6.06 8.43
N ASN A 30 2.52 5.13 7.69
CA ASN A 30 1.92 3.87 7.26
C ASN A 30 1.30 3.09 8.44
N GLU A 31 1.84 3.32 9.63
CA GLU A 31 1.43 2.74 10.89
C GLU A 31 0.24 3.44 11.59
N GLY A 32 -0.31 4.50 11.00
CA GLY A 32 -1.39 5.27 11.60
C GLY A 32 -0.96 6.31 12.64
N ILE A 33 0.34 6.53 12.83
CA ILE A 33 0.85 7.48 13.82
C ILE A 33 0.82 8.89 13.22
N PRO A 34 0.17 9.88 13.88
CA PRO A 34 0.15 11.26 13.42
C PRO A 34 1.55 11.87 13.30
N LYS A 35 1.80 12.56 12.19
CA LYS A 35 3.03 13.29 11.87
C LYS A 35 2.72 14.77 11.67
N GLY A 36 3.48 15.63 12.36
CA GLY A 36 3.31 17.08 12.26
C GLY A 36 1.99 17.57 12.87
N LYS A 37 1.59 18.80 12.53
CA LYS A 37 0.35 19.43 13.01
C LYS A 37 -0.77 19.26 11.99
N PRO A 38 -2.05 19.12 12.42
CA PRO A 38 -3.18 19.21 11.52
C PRO A 38 -3.20 20.54 10.75
N PHE A 39 -3.66 20.48 9.50
CA PHE A 39 -3.81 21.63 8.62
C PHE A 39 -5.12 21.56 7.85
N LYS A 40 -5.64 22.72 7.44
CA LYS A 40 -6.85 22.81 6.62
C LYS A 40 -6.46 22.83 5.14
N ASP A 41 -7.22 22.11 4.34
CA ASP A 41 -7.10 22.09 2.88
C ASP A 41 -8.48 21.89 2.24
N SER A 42 -8.54 21.81 0.91
CA SER A 42 -9.73 21.46 0.15
C SER A 42 -9.67 20.01 -0.32
N MET A 43 -10.78 19.29 -0.20
CA MET A 43 -10.90 17.93 -0.73
C MET A 43 -10.64 17.91 -2.24
N LYS A 44 -11.27 18.83 -2.99
CA LYS A 44 -11.03 18.95 -4.44
C LYS A 44 -9.56 19.24 -4.78
N GLY A 45 -8.91 20.16 -4.07
CA GLY A 45 -7.51 20.49 -4.30
C GLY A 45 -6.58 19.30 -4.06
N LEU A 46 -6.79 18.57 -2.97
CA LEU A 46 -6.03 17.36 -2.68
C LEU A 46 -6.22 16.27 -3.76
N LEU A 47 -7.45 16.05 -4.20
CA LEU A 47 -7.72 15.09 -5.28
C LEU A 47 -7.04 15.52 -6.60
N LEU A 48 -7.03 16.81 -6.94
CA LEU A 48 -6.39 17.35 -8.13
C LEU A 48 -4.87 17.15 -8.16
N VAL A 49 -4.21 17.27 -7.00
CA VAL A 49 -2.75 17.05 -6.89
C VAL A 49 -2.39 15.57 -6.72
N GLY A 50 -3.36 14.66 -6.87
CA GLY A 50 -3.14 13.23 -6.96
C GLY A 50 -3.34 12.47 -5.64
N TRP A 51 -3.96 13.08 -4.62
CA TRP A 51 -4.40 12.31 -3.47
C TRP A 51 -5.64 11.49 -3.81
N THR A 52 -5.75 10.29 -3.26
CA THR A 52 -6.88 9.38 -3.52
C THR A 52 -7.49 8.88 -2.22
N LYS A 53 -8.81 8.72 -2.19
CA LYS A 53 -9.49 8.13 -1.04
C LYS A 53 -9.08 6.66 -0.91
N ARG A 54 -8.49 6.28 0.21
CA ARG A 54 -8.21 4.87 0.53
C ARG A 54 -9.34 4.30 1.38
N ALA A 55 -9.81 3.13 0.97
CA ALA A 55 -10.72 2.33 1.79
C ALA A 55 -10.01 1.98 3.12
N THR A 56 -10.75 2.10 4.21
CA THR A 56 -10.29 2.05 5.59
C THR A 56 -9.65 0.71 6.00
N SER A 57 -9.73 -0.31 5.16
CA SER A 57 -9.27 -1.68 5.41
C SER A 57 -7.77 -1.78 5.65
N SER A 58 -6.93 -1.07 4.89
CA SER A 58 -5.47 -1.13 5.06
C SER A 58 -5.00 -0.55 6.39
N ALA A 59 -5.55 0.59 6.81
CA ALA A 59 -5.20 1.20 8.09
C ALA A 59 -5.79 0.46 9.29
N ILE A 60 -7.03 -0.05 9.15
CA ILE A 60 -7.62 -0.93 10.16
C ILE A 60 -6.79 -2.21 10.31
N GLY A 61 -6.34 -2.79 9.21
CA GLY A 61 -5.50 -3.98 9.22
C GLY A 61 -4.17 -3.75 9.94
N LEU A 62 -3.45 -2.65 9.71
CA LEU A 62 -2.21 -2.41 10.48
C LEU A 62 -2.47 -2.12 11.95
N HIS A 63 -3.53 -1.38 12.27
CA HIS A 63 -3.89 -1.12 13.65
C HIS A 63 -4.19 -2.43 14.40
N ARG A 64 -4.95 -3.33 13.76
CA ARG A 64 -5.25 -4.67 14.28
C ARG A 64 -4.01 -5.55 14.38
N PHE A 65 -3.11 -5.49 13.39
CA PHE A 65 -1.83 -6.20 13.45
C PHE A 65 -1.00 -5.81 14.66
N LYS A 66 -0.90 -4.50 14.94
CA LYS A 66 -0.21 -3.95 16.12
C LYS A 66 -0.83 -4.37 17.45
N GLN A 67 -2.14 -4.64 17.46
CA GLN A 67 -2.86 -5.13 18.63
C GLN A 67 -2.78 -6.67 18.78
N GLY A 68 -2.07 -7.37 17.89
CA GLY A 68 -1.89 -8.82 17.94
C GLY A 68 -3.02 -9.61 17.29
N TYR A 69 -3.88 -8.99 16.48
CA TYR A 69 -4.87 -9.72 15.68
C TYR A 69 -4.18 -10.28 14.42
N LEU A 70 -3.96 -11.60 14.39
CA LEU A 70 -3.14 -12.27 13.38
C LEU A 70 -3.96 -13.08 12.37
N GLU A 71 -5.22 -13.38 12.68
CA GLU A 71 -6.10 -14.21 11.85
C GLU A 71 -7.12 -13.40 11.04
N ASP A 72 -7.02 -12.06 11.05
CA ASP A 72 -7.99 -11.17 10.44
C ASP A 72 -7.68 -10.94 8.94
N ALA A 73 -8.66 -11.20 8.08
CA ALA A 73 -8.53 -11.00 6.63
C ALA A 73 -8.15 -9.55 6.24
N HIS A 74 -8.59 -8.55 7.01
CA HIS A 74 -8.20 -7.16 6.80
C HIS A 74 -6.73 -6.92 7.12
N VAL A 75 -6.16 -7.65 8.07
CA VAL A 75 -4.74 -7.59 8.40
C VAL A 75 -3.92 -8.17 7.26
N SER A 76 -4.31 -9.35 6.76
CA SER A 76 -3.69 -9.97 5.61
C SER A 76 -3.70 -9.05 4.40
N PHE A 77 -4.87 -8.50 4.06
CA PHE A 77 -5.02 -7.58 2.95
C PHE A 77 -4.17 -6.30 3.12
N ALA A 78 -4.14 -5.74 4.33
CA ALA A 78 -3.35 -4.55 4.63
C ALA A 78 -1.84 -4.78 4.46
N LEU A 79 -1.32 -5.89 4.97
CA LEU A 79 0.10 -6.22 4.90
C LEU A 79 0.54 -6.43 3.45
N HIS A 80 -0.24 -7.12 2.62
CA HIS A 80 0.08 -7.28 1.20
C HIS A 80 0.11 -5.95 0.42
N GLN A 81 -0.74 -4.98 0.79
CA GLN A 81 -0.76 -3.67 0.15
C GLN A 81 0.45 -2.81 0.57
N LEU A 82 0.87 -2.89 1.83
CA LEU A 82 1.93 -2.05 2.39
C LEU A 82 3.33 -2.63 2.21
N PHE A 83 3.45 -3.94 2.11
CA PHE A 83 4.72 -4.63 1.97
C PHE A 83 4.78 -5.38 0.63
N PRO A 84 4.74 -4.67 -0.52
CA PRO A 84 4.77 -5.31 -1.82
C PRO A 84 6.12 -5.99 -2.07
N LEU A 85 6.09 -7.04 -2.90
CA LEU A 85 7.27 -7.78 -3.32
C LEU A 85 8.32 -6.84 -3.95
N GLY A 86 9.59 -7.17 -3.75
CA GLY A 86 10.73 -6.39 -4.22
C GLY A 86 11.06 -5.16 -3.36
N ARG A 87 10.22 -4.79 -2.38
CA ARG A 87 10.53 -3.65 -1.51
C ARG A 87 11.60 -3.95 -0.48
N MET A 88 12.35 -2.90 -0.16
CA MET A 88 13.31 -2.92 0.93
C MET A 88 12.61 -2.58 2.25
N VAL A 89 12.91 -3.35 3.29
CA VAL A 89 12.45 -3.12 4.66
C VAL A 89 13.64 -3.13 5.61
N LYS A 90 13.56 -2.31 6.65
CA LYS A 90 14.48 -2.32 7.78
C LYS A 90 13.85 -3.12 8.92
N LEU A 91 14.59 -4.11 9.38
CA LEU A 91 14.20 -5.00 10.48
C LEU A 91 14.46 -4.33 11.84
N PRO A 92 13.83 -4.82 12.92
CA PRO A 92 14.11 -4.36 14.28
C PRO A 92 15.58 -4.57 14.71
N SER A 93 16.26 -5.55 14.10
CA SER A 93 17.71 -5.75 14.28
C SER A 93 18.56 -4.60 13.71
N GLY A 94 17.98 -3.74 12.88
CA GLY A 94 18.66 -2.70 12.10
C GLY A 94 19.08 -3.16 10.71
N ASP A 95 18.99 -4.45 10.40
CA ASP A 95 19.32 -5.00 9.08
C ASP A 95 18.32 -4.55 8.02
N THR A 96 18.81 -4.33 6.80
CA THR A 96 17.96 -4.07 5.63
C THR A 96 17.84 -5.34 4.79
N VAL A 97 16.62 -5.69 4.41
CA VAL A 97 16.32 -6.85 3.55
C VAL A 97 15.28 -6.51 2.49
N GLN A 98 15.25 -7.27 1.41
CA GLN A 98 14.26 -7.19 0.35
C GLN A 98 13.18 -8.25 0.55
N ILE A 99 11.92 -7.88 0.36
CA ILE A 99 10.79 -8.81 0.37
C ILE A 99 10.79 -9.60 -0.92
N ALA A 100 10.98 -10.91 -0.85
CA ALA A 100 11.08 -11.77 -2.01
C ALA A 100 9.78 -12.54 -2.29
N SER A 101 9.08 -12.99 -1.24
CA SER A 101 7.80 -13.69 -1.37
C SER A 101 7.01 -13.67 -0.07
N TYR A 102 5.69 -13.82 -0.17
CA TYR A 102 4.83 -13.99 0.99
C TYR A 102 4.86 -15.44 1.45
N ALA A 103 5.03 -15.66 2.75
CA ALA A 103 4.83 -16.96 3.36
C ALA A 103 3.50 -16.88 4.12
N ASN A 104 2.48 -17.57 3.63
CA ASN A 104 1.08 -17.52 4.07
C ASN A 104 0.86 -17.30 5.58
N THR A 105 -0.32 -16.77 5.92
CA THR A 105 -0.83 -16.66 7.29
C THR A 105 -0.74 -17.99 8.05
N HIS A 106 -0.07 -17.95 9.20
CA HIS A 106 -0.14 -18.98 10.23
C HIS A 106 -0.92 -18.42 11.43
N SER A 107 -1.50 -19.31 12.25
CA SER A 107 -2.26 -18.90 13.45
C SER A 107 -1.45 -18.05 14.42
N ASP A 108 -0.13 -18.19 14.39
CA ASP A 108 0.79 -17.43 15.24
C ASP A 108 1.36 -16.19 14.55
N GLY A 109 1.07 -15.93 13.27
CA GLY A 109 1.44 -14.67 12.61
C GLY A 109 1.67 -14.75 11.10
N TYR A 110 2.13 -13.62 10.57
CA TYR A 110 2.46 -13.44 9.16
C TYR A 110 3.93 -13.67 8.92
N TYR A 111 4.27 -14.38 7.86
CA TYR A 111 5.65 -14.65 7.50
C TYR A 111 5.97 -14.10 6.11
N MET A 112 7.23 -13.74 5.90
CA MET A 112 7.74 -13.35 4.59
C MET A 112 9.07 -14.04 4.34
N TYR A 113 9.31 -14.40 3.08
CA TYR A 113 10.64 -14.71 2.62
C TYR A 113 11.34 -13.40 2.26
N VAL A 114 12.47 -13.16 2.92
CA VAL A 114 13.30 -11.99 2.68
C VAL A 114 14.68 -12.39 2.23
N GLN A 115 15.33 -11.49 1.49
CA GLN A 115 16.68 -11.66 0.97
C GLN A 115 17.53 -10.46 1.37
N LYS A 116 18.80 -10.65 1.73
CA LYS A 116 19.67 -9.48 1.93
C LYS A 116 20.06 -8.88 0.56
N PRO A 117 20.43 -7.59 0.51
CA PRO A 117 20.77 -6.91 -0.75
C PRO A 117 21.95 -7.53 -1.51
N ASP A 118 22.80 -8.28 -0.82
CA ASP A 118 23.96 -8.98 -1.37
C ASP A 118 23.59 -10.25 -2.19
N GLY A 119 22.31 -10.54 -2.34
CA GLY A 119 21.83 -11.72 -3.08
C GLY A 119 21.98 -13.04 -2.31
N SER A 120 22.22 -12.98 -1.00
CA SER A 120 22.31 -14.18 -0.15
C SER A 120 21.01 -15.01 -0.10
N LYS A 121 21.03 -16.14 0.60
CA LYS A 121 19.90 -17.10 0.63
C LYS A 121 18.61 -16.46 1.15
N LEU A 122 17.49 -16.89 0.58
CA LEU A 122 16.15 -16.57 1.08
C LEU A 122 15.97 -17.10 2.51
N VAL A 123 15.50 -16.23 3.40
CA VAL A 123 15.21 -16.57 4.80
C VAL A 123 13.74 -16.30 5.08
N ARG A 124 13.06 -17.28 5.68
CA ARG A 124 11.69 -17.10 6.19
C ARG A 124 11.75 -16.36 7.52
N MET A 125 11.09 -15.21 7.61
CA MET A 125 11.02 -14.40 8.82
C MET A 125 9.58 -14.10 9.20
N LYS A 126 9.30 -14.09 10.51
CA LYS A 126 8.01 -13.65 11.05
C LYS A 126 7.96 -12.13 11.00
N MET A 127 6.91 -11.57 10.41
CA MET A 127 6.71 -10.14 10.39
C MET A 127 6.48 -9.61 11.80
N SER A 128 7.06 -8.45 12.09
CA SER A 128 6.76 -7.66 13.27
C SER A 128 6.15 -6.32 12.81
N PRO A 129 5.22 -5.72 13.59
CA PRO A 129 4.73 -4.37 13.31
C PRO A 129 5.82 -3.29 13.32
N GLU A 130 7.02 -3.61 13.80
CA GLU A 130 8.19 -2.74 13.84
C GLU A 130 9.03 -2.76 12.56
N TRP A 131 8.67 -3.57 11.56
CA TRP A 131 9.34 -3.54 10.26
C TRP A 131 9.04 -2.22 9.56
N GLU A 132 10.09 -1.52 9.14
CA GLU A 132 9.97 -0.22 8.49
C GLU A 132 10.18 -0.36 6.98
N LEU A 133 9.17 -0.01 6.19
CA LEU A 133 9.28 0.04 4.73
C LEU A 133 10.20 1.19 4.32
N LEU A 134 11.29 0.88 3.63
CA LEU A 134 12.21 1.90 3.12
C LEU A 134 11.65 2.54 1.83
N PRO A 135 11.98 3.81 1.54
CA PRO A 135 11.59 4.47 0.29
C PRO A 135 12.06 3.68 -0.94
N SER A 136 11.22 3.57 -1.96
CA SER A 136 11.64 3.00 -3.25
C SER A 136 12.47 4.01 -4.03
N SER A 137 13.55 3.57 -4.66
CA SER A 137 14.12 4.27 -5.81
C SER A 137 13.35 4.00 -7.11
N VAL A 138 12.54 2.94 -7.14
CA VAL A 138 11.68 2.55 -8.28
C VAL A 138 10.22 2.84 -7.92
N LEU A 139 9.62 3.84 -8.57
CA LEU A 139 8.17 4.10 -8.49
C LEU A 139 7.42 2.79 -8.76
N LEU A 140 6.77 2.22 -7.75
CA LEU A 140 6.00 1.00 -7.94
C LEU A 140 4.74 1.33 -8.75
N ALA A 141 4.71 0.88 -10.00
CA ALA A 141 3.45 0.62 -10.67
C ALA A 141 2.64 -0.36 -9.80
N LEU A 142 1.37 -0.04 -9.56
CA LEU A 142 0.43 -0.93 -8.87
C LEU A 142 0.47 -2.33 -9.53
N PRO A 143 0.38 -3.44 -8.76
CA PRO A 143 0.12 -4.74 -9.36
C PRO A 143 -1.27 -4.71 -10.00
N TYR A 144 -1.30 -4.41 -11.30
CA TYR A 144 -2.45 -4.57 -12.17
C TYR A 144 -2.55 -6.06 -12.52
N TYR A 145 -3.53 -6.75 -11.94
CA TYR A 145 -4.00 -8.02 -12.48
C TYR A 145 -5.24 -7.70 -13.33
N PRO A 146 -5.11 -7.50 -14.65
CA PRO A 146 -6.29 -7.47 -15.49
C PRO A 146 -6.98 -8.82 -15.34
N ARG A 147 -8.30 -8.82 -15.14
CA ARG A 147 -9.11 -9.99 -15.46
C ARG A 147 -8.79 -10.37 -16.90
N GLU A 148 -8.75 -11.66 -17.22
CA GLU A 148 -8.71 -12.09 -18.61
C GLU A 148 -9.79 -11.32 -19.38
N LYS A 149 -9.35 -10.65 -20.46
CA LYS A 149 -10.25 -9.86 -21.28
C LYS A 149 -11.35 -10.79 -21.81
N THR A 150 -12.59 -10.35 -21.72
CA THR A 150 -13.69 -11.04 -22.38
C THR A 150 -13.53 -10.94 -23.89
N GLU A 151 -14.13 -11.87 -24.63
CA GLU A 151 -14.11 -11.84 -26.10
C GLU A 151 -14.68 -10.52 -26.64
N GLU A 152 -15.67 -9.94 -25.97
CA GLU A 152 -16.24 -8.62 -26.31
C GLU A 152 -15.25 -7.47 -26.06
N GLU A 153 -14.47 -7.50 -24.98
CA GLU A 153 -13.44 -6.50 -24.70
C GLU A 153 -12.28 -6.57 -25.69
N VAL A 154 -11.88 -7.78 -26.12
CA VAL A 154 -10.86 -7.97 -27.15
C VAL A 154 -11.36 -7.43 -28.48
N TYR A 155 -12.61 -7.75 -28.86
CA TYR A 155 -13.22 -7.26 -30.08
C TYR A 155 -13.27 -5.73 -30.16
N ILE A 156 -13.66 -5.06 -29.07
CA ILE A 156 -13.71 -3.59 -29.01
C ILE A 156 -12.31 -2.97 -29.15
N ILE A 157 -11.29 -3.59 -28.55
CA ILE A 157 -9.90 -3.12 -28.66
C ILE A 157 -9.38 -3.28 -30.08
N ASP A 158 -9.61 -4.43 -30.71
CA ASP A 158 -9.19 -4.69 -32.09
C ASP A 158 -9.89 -3.73 -33.07
N GLU A 159 -11.18 -3.45 -32.86
CA GLU A 159 -11.94 -2.47 -33.65
C GLU A 159 -11.36 -1.05 -33.50
N TYR A 160 -10.97 -0.67 -32.27
CA TYR A 160 -10.36 0.63 -31.98
C TYR A 160 -8.94 0.74 -32.57
N ASP A 161 -8.15 -0.32 -32.50
CA ASP A 161 -6.79 -0.36 -33.07
C ASP A 161 -6.82 -0.38 -34.62
N LEU A 162 -7.82 -1.04 -35.22
CA LEU A 162 -8.08 -0.97 -36.66
C LEU A 162 -8.51 0.44 -37.11
N TRP A 163 -9.33 1.12 -36.31
CA TRP A 163 -9.70 2.52 -36.54
C TRP A 163 -8.49 3.47 -36.37
N ALA A 164 -7.63 3.23 -35.39
CA ALA A 164 -6.47 4.05 -35.08
C ALA A 164 -5.28 3.85 -36.05
N GLN A 165 -5.25 2.77 -36.83
CA GLN A 165 -4.21 2.51 -37.86
C GLN A 165 -4.29 3.43 -39.10
N GLY A 166 -5.14 4.45 -39.08
CA GLY A 166 -5.34 5.40 -40.19
C GLY A 166 -5.11 6.88 -39.85
N PHE A 167 -4.52 7.23 -38.69
CA PHE A 167 -4.15 8.61 -38.33
C PHE A 167 -2.68 8.75 -37.95
#